data_AF-A0A524HM87-F1
#
_entry.id   AF-A0A524HM87-F1
#
_cell.length_a   1.000
_cell.length_b   1.000
_cell.length_c   1.000
_cell.angle_alpha   90.00
_cell.angle_beta   90.00
_cell.angle_gamma   90.00
#
_symmetry.space_group_name_H-M   'P 1'
#
loop_
_entity.id
_entity.type
_entity.pdbx_description
1 polymer ?
#
loop_
_entity_poly.entity_id
_entity_poly.type
_entity_poly.pdbx_seq_one_letter_code
_entity_poly.pdbx_strand_id
1 'polypeptide(L)' 'LAHCLAITNCLRDDVVKESLTVEKVLANAPEHDEEFFLVPKIFDGSSSA' A
#
# COMPACT_ATOMS: atom_id res chain seq x y z
N LEU A 1 -11.17 -21.10 -14.75
CA LEU A 1 -10.13 -20.48 -15.60
C LEU A 1 -10.32 -18.96 -15.49
N ALA A 2 -9.56 -18.27 -14.61
CA ALA A 2 -9.77 -16.84 -14.34
C ALA A 2 -9.10 -15.90 -15.36
N HIS A 3 -8.09 -16.39 -16.09
CA HIS A 3 -7.36 -15.63 -17.10
C HIS A 3 -7.54 -16.26 -18.49
N CYS A 4 -7.75 -15.42 -19.51
CA CYS A 4 -7.94 -15.84 -20.90
C CYS A 4 -6.63 -16.15 -21.64
N LEU A 5 -5.50 -15.67 -21.12
CA LEU A 5 -4.17 -15.88 -21.70
C LEU A 5 -3.40 -16.96 -20.92
N ALA A 6 -2.60 -17.73 -21.65
CA ALA A 6 -1.65 -18.68 -21.06
C ALA A 6 -0.40 -17.93 -20.58
N ILE A 7 -0.51 -17.30 -19.41
CA ILE A 7 0.58 -16.51 -18.79
C ILE A 7 1.36 -17.40 -17.81
N THR A 8 2.68 -17.25 -17.76
CA THR A 8 3.54 -18.00 -16.82
C THR A 8 4.72 -17.14 -16.37
N ASN A 9 5.02 -17.15 -15.06
CA ASN A 9 6.22 -16.57 -14.44
C ASN A 9 6.62 -15.16 -14.92
N CYS A 10 5.68 -14.20 -14.87
CA CYS A 10 5.96 -12.80 -15.18
C CYS A 10 6.72 -12.11 -14.03
N LEU A 11 8.03 -12.31 -13.99
CA LEU A 11 8.94 -11.69 -13.01
C LEU A 11 9.42 -10.32 -13.50
N ARG A 12 9.72 -9.42 -12.55
CA ARG A 12 10.33 -8.10 -12.80
C ARG A 12 11.81 -8.14 -12.43
N ASP A 13 12.63 -7.38 -13.14
CA ASP A 13 14.03 -7.13 -12.75
C ASP A 13 14.13 -6.43 -11.38
N ASP A 14 15.20 -6.76 -10.64
CA ASP A 14 15.51 -6.17 -9.34
C ASP A 14 16.33 -4.89 -9.50
N VAL A 15 15.66 -3.83 -9.95
CA VAL A 15 16.27 -2.52 -10.20
C VAL A 15 15.48 -1.43 -9.48
N VAL A 16 16.19 -0.58 -8.73
CA VAL A 16 15.61 0.57 -8.04
C VAL A 16 15.05 1.58 -9.04
N LYS A 17 13.87 2.12 -8.74
CA LYS A 17 13.23 3.19 -9.50
C LYS A 17 12.90 4.36 -8.56
N GLU A 18 12.75 5.54 -9.12
CA GLU A 18 12.32 6.72 -8.38
C GLU A 18 10.93 6.50 -7.76
N SER A 19 10.82 6.80 -6.47
CA SER A 19 9.55 6.79 -5.75
C SER A 19 8.75 8.06 -6.00
N LEU A 20 7.43 8.02 -5.81
CA LEU A 20 6.62 9.23 -5.80
C LEU A 20 7.02 10.13 -4.61
N THR A 21 6.85 11.44 -4.78
CA THR A 21 7.05 12.40 -3.68
C THR A 21 5.95 12.23 -2.63
N VAL A 22 6.25 12.58 -1.38
CA VAL A 22 5.31 12.44 -0.25
C VAL A 22 4.01 13.19 -0.51
N GLU A 23 4.08 14.39 -1.08
CA GLU A 23 2.92 15.22 -1.41
C GLU A 23 2.00 14.51 -2.40
N LYS A 24 2.55 13.83 -3.41
CA LYS A 24 1.77 13.07 -4.39
C LYS A 24 1.17 11.80 -3.79
N VAL A 25 1.88 11.15 -2.88
CA VAL A 25 1.41 9.95 -2.18
C VAL A 25 0.23 10.27 -1.27
N LEU A 26 0.29 11.38 -0.54
CA LEU A 26 -0.73 11.79 0.43
C LEU A 26 -1.88 12.58 -0.19
N ALA A 27 -1.79 13.02 -1.44
CA ALA A 27 -2.79 13.87 -2.11
C ALA A 27 -4.23 13.33 -2.06
N ASN A 28 -4.41 12.02 -1.93
CA ASN A 28 -5.72 11.37 -1.84
C ASN A 28 -5.95 10.64 -0.50
N ALA A 29 -5.07 10.84 0.48
CA ALA A 29 -5.27 10.28 1.82
C ALA A 29 -6.55 10.88 2.44
N PRO A 30 -7.50 10.06 2.94
CA PRO A 30 -8.68 10.59 3.63
C PRO A 30 -8.32 11.45 4.84
N GLU A 31 -7.28 11.06 5.57
CA GLU A 31 -6.70 11.79 6.69
C GLU A 31 -5.20 11.44 6.75
N HIS A 32 -4.34 12.42 7.01
CA HIS A 32 -2.90 12.23 7.16
C HIS A 32 -2.34 13.20 8.21
N ASP A 33 -1.27 12.78 8.89
CA ASP A 33 -0.50 13.60 9.82
C ASP A 33 0.93 13.66 9.31
N GLU A 34 1.36 14.85 8.89
CA GLU A 34 2.62 15.07 8.19
C GLU A 34 2.85 14.07 7.04
N GLU A 35 3.77 13.12 7.22
CA GLU A 35 4.17 12.12 6.24
C GLU A 35 3.43 10.77 6.39
N PHE A 36 2.44 10.68 7.29
CA PHE A 36 1.77 9.44 7.66
C PHE A 36 0.28 9.43 7.30
N PHE A 37 -0.23 8.28 6.86
CA PHE A 37 -1.68 8.05 6.77
C PHE A 37 -2.26 7.83 8.16
N LEU A 38 -3.33 8.56 8.50
CA LEU A 38 -4.04 8.35 9.74
C LEU A 38 -5.08 7.22 9.58
N VAL A 39 -5.03 6.25 10.49
CA VAL A 39 -5.93 5.10 10.53
C VAL A 39 -6.39 4.86 11.97
N PRO A 40 -7.57 4.26 12.18
CA PRO A 40 -7.98 3.82 13.51
C PRO A 40 -6.92 2.91 14.13
N LYS A 41 -6.65 3.13 15.42
CA LYS A 41 -5.71 2.29 16.17
C LYS A 41 -6.13 0.82 16.06
N ILE A 42 -5.19 -0.03 15.66
CA ILE A 42 -5.39 -1.48 15.67
C ILE A 42 -5.43 -1.94 17.12
N PHE A 43 -6.53 -2.57 17.52
CA PHE A 43 -6.63 -3.24 18.80
C PHE A 43 -6.10 -4.67 18.65
N ASP A 44 -5.20 -5.09 19.54
CA ASP A 44 -4.95 -6.52 19.73
C ASP A 44 -6.19 -7.12 20.44
N GLY A 45 -6.60 -8.32 20.07
CA GLY A 45 -7.88 -8.95 20.49
C GLY A 45 -8.00 -9.25 21.99
N SER A 46 -7.19 -8.63 22.84
CA SER A 46 -7.14 -8.76 24.29
C SER A 46 -7.73 -7.56 25.05
N SER A 47 -8.20 -6.51 24.36
CA SER A 47 -8.87 -5.37 25.01
C SER A 47 -10.38 -5.39 24.77
N SER A 48 -11.00 -6.47 25.25
CA SER A 48 -12.42 -6.50 25.64
C SER A 48 -12.45 -6.75 27.15
N ALA A 49 -12.49 -5.67 27.92
CA ALA A 49 -12.79 -5.68 29.35
C ALA A 49 -13.80 -4.56 29.64
#